data_AF-A0A8T3QY67-F1
#
_entry.id   AF-A0A8T3QY67-F1
#
_cell.length_a   1.000
_cell.length_b   1.000
_cell.length_c   1.000
_cell.angle_alpha   90.00
_cell.angle_beta   90.00
_cell.angle_gamma   90.00
#
_symmetry.space_group_name_H-M   'P 1'
#
loop_
_entity.id
_entity.type
_entity.pdbx_description
1 polymer ?
#
loop_
_entity_poly.entity_id
_entity_poly.type
_entity_poly.pdbx_seq_one_letter_code
_entity_poly.pdbx_strand_id
1 'polypeptide(L)'
;LLFSPVMGGAVGAAGPIVYVGSTLAVFVAVLRDWRIPGLALVALGAAFNLAAIVANGGIMPAAPDAVATLAPVSEAGFSNSAVMADPALRPLTDLFALPAWLPFANVFSIGDVMIGLGVVVVLAAGMRRQPVAGAR
;
A
#
# COMPACT_ATOMS: atom_id res chain seq x y z
N LEU A 1 -1.74 8.49 -6.92
CA LEU A 1 -1.78 9.97 -6.86
C LEU A 1 -0.48 10.60 -7.35
N LEU A 2 0.69 10.21 -6.85
CA LEU A 2 1.98 10.79 -7.27
C LEU A 2 2.36 10.51 -8.73
N PHE A 3 1.91 9.40 -9.30
CA PHE A 3 2.19 8.99 -10.69
C PHE A 3 1.03 9.24 -11.67
N SER A 4 0.02 10.03 -11.29
CA SER A 4 -0.97 10.49 -12.28
C SER A 4 -0.34 11.51 -13.22
N PRO A 5 -0.81 11.67 -14.47
CA PRO A 5 -0.27 12.66 -15.40
C PRO A 5 -0.29 14.09 -14.82
N VAL A 6 -1.30 14.39 -14.01
CA VAL A 6 -1.52 15.71 -13.38
C VAL A 6 -0.49 15.99 -12.27
N MET A 7 -0.17 14.99 -11.43
CA MET A 7 0.80 15.15 -10.34
C MET A 7 2.25 14.91 -10.80
N GLY A 8 2.47 14.04 -11.78
CA GLY A 8 3.79 13.82 -12.38
C GLY A 8 4.34 15.10 -13.03
N GLY A 9 3.48 15.90 -13.65
CA GLY A 9 3.85 17.22 -14.17
C GLY A 9 4.15 18.27 -13.09
N ALA A 10 3.54 18.17 -11.90
CA ALA A 10 3.71 19.14 -10.82
C ALA A 10 4.92 18.82 -9.90
N VAL A 11 5.25 17.55 -9.70
CA VAL A 11 6.32 17.11 -8.77
C VAL A 11 7.61 16.75 -9.52
N GLY A 12 7.54 16.45 -10.82
CA GLY A 12 8.71 16.20 -11.66
C GLY A 12 9.65 15.13 -11.09
N ALA A 13 10.96 15.39 -11.14
CA ALA A 13 11.98 14.47 -10.61
C ALA A 13 11.91 14.25 -9.09
N ALA A 14 11.18 15.09 -8.34
CA ALA A 14 11.03 14.93 -6.89
C ALA A 14 9.97 13.88 -6.50
N GLY A 15 9.18 13.38 -7.45
CA GLY A 15 8.09 12.44 -7.19
C GLY A 15 8.53 11.21 -6.38
N PRO A 16 9.55 10.46 -6.84
CA PRO A 16 10.07 9.31 -6.10
C PRO A 16 10.58 9.66 -4.68
N ILE A 17 11.23 10.82 -4.52
CA ILE A 17 11.77 11.27 -3.23
C ILE A 17 10.63 11.56 -2.24
N VAL A 18 9.59 12.28 -2.67
CA VAL A 18 8.42 12.57 -1.84
C VAL A 18 7.67 11.30 -1.49
N TYR A 19 7.56 10.36 -2.44
CA TYR A 19 6.90 9.07 -2.21
C TYR A 19 7.64 8.22 -1.18
N VAL A 20 8.96 8.04 -1.33
CA VAL A 20 9.78 7.30 -0.36
C VAL A 20 9.78 8.01 1.00
N GLY A 21 9.94 9.33 1.03
CA GLY A 21 9.98 10.11 2.28
C GLY A 21 8.68 10.04 3.07
N SER A 22 7.53 10.16 2.41
CA SER A 22 6.22 10.02 3.06
C SER A 22 5.96 8.60 3.55
N THR A 23 6.31 7.59 2.75
CA THR A 23 6.20 6.18 3.14
C THR A 23 7.06 5.87 4.36
N LEU A 24 8.31 6.38 4.38
CA LEU A 24 9.22 6.21 5.50
C LEU A 24 8.70 6.90 6.77
N ALA A 25 8.15 8.12 6.66
CA ALA A 25 7.60 8.84 7.81
C ALA A 25 6.44 8.06 8.46
N VAL A 26 5.52 7.52 7.65
CA VAL A 26 4.42 6.67 8.13
C VAL A 26 4.96 5.40 8.77
N PHE A 27 5.94 4.74 8.15
CA PHE A 27 6.57 3.54 8.70
C PHE A 27 7.18 3.79 10.08
N VAL A 28 7.93 4.89 10.25
CA VAL A 28 8.51 5.27 11.55
C VAL A 28 7.43 5.52 12.61
N ALA A 29 6.33 6.18 12.23
CA ALA A 29 5.21 6.39 13.13
C ALA A 29 4.58 5.06 13.59
N VAL A 30 4.29 4.14 12.66
CA VAL A 30 3.73 2.81 12.97
C VAL A 30 4.70 2.00 13.85
N LEU A 31 6.00 2.05 13.55
CA LEU A 31 7.03 1.35 14.33
C LEU A 31 7.09 1.83 15.77
N ARG A 32 6.86 3.12 16.03
CA ARG A 32 6.84 3.65 17.40
C ARG A 32 5.74 3.02 18.25
N ASP A 33 4.61 2.69 17.62
CA ASP A 33 3.41 2.16 18.28
C ASP A 33 3.25 0.63 18.11
N TRP A 34 4.29 -0.10 17.72
CA TRP A 34 4.26 -1.54 17.40
C TRP A 34 3.65 -2.45 18.49
N ARG A 35 3.59 -1.99 19.74
CA ARG A 35 2.99 -2.70 20.89
C ARG A 35 1.46 -2.72 20.85
N ILE A 36 0.82 -1.90 20.03
CA ILE A 36 -0.63 -1.97 19.80
C ILE A 36 -0.93 -3.25 19.00
N PRO A 37 -1.89 -4.08 19.44
CA PRO A 37 -2.25 -5.30 18.72
C PRO A 37 -2.56 -5.02 17.25
N GLY A 38 -1.88 -5.74 16.34
CA GLY A 38 -2.02 -5.58 14.89
C GLY A 38 -1.00 -4.64 14.25
N LEU A 39 -0.45 -3.64 14.97
CA LEU A 39 0.51 -2.69 14.38
C LEU A 39 1.86 -3.31 14.03
N ALA A 40 2.30 -4.35 14.74
CA ALA A 40 3.49 -5.10 14.32
C ALA A 40 3.33 -5.73 12.92
N LEU A 41 2.12 -6.20 12.59
CA LEU A 41 1.82 -6.77 11.28
C LEU A 41 1.73 -5.68 10.19
N VAL A 42 1.14 -4.53 10.54
CA VAL A 42 1.14 -3.33 9.67
C VAL A 42 2.58 -2.87 9.40
N ALA A 43 3.43 -2.80 10.41
CA ALA A 43 4.83 -2.42 10.25
C ALA A 43 5.58 -3.39 9.33
N LEU A 44 5.37 -4.70 9.49
CA LEU A 44 6.03 -5.70 8.65
C LEU A 44 5.57 -5.59 7.18
N GLY A 45 4.28 -5.41 6.93
CA GLY A 45 3.78 -5.17 5.57
C GLY A 45 4.29 -3.86 4.97
N ALA A 46 4.36 -2.78 5.76
CA ALA A 46 4.92 -1.50 5.34
C ALA A 46 6.43 -1.60 5.03
N ALA A 47 7.18 -2.40 5.79
CA ALA A 47 8.59 -2.67 5.51
C ALA A 47 8.78 -3.41 4.18
N PHE A 48 7.89 -4.36 3.85
CA PHE A 48 7.90 -5.06 2.57
C PHE A 48 7.64 -4.12 1.39
N ASN A 49 6.61 -3.27 1.49
CA ASN A 49 6.32 -2.28 0.46
C ASN A 49 7.48 -1.28 0.31
N LEU A 50 8.05 -0.78 1.43
CA LEU A 50 9.19 0.14 1.39
C LEU A 50 10.43 -0.52 0.74
N ALA A 51 10.71 -1.79 1.06
CA ALA A 51 11.81 -2.53 0.45
C ALA A 51 11.61 -2.68 -1.07
N ALA A 52 10.39 -3.00 -1.52
CA ALA A 52 10.05 -3.06 -2.94
C ALA A 52 10.24 -1.70 -3.63
N ILE A 53 9.72 -0.62 -3.04
CA ILE A 53 9.85 0.74 -3.59
C ILE A 53 11.32 1.15 -3.72
N VAL A 54 12.12 0.96 -2.66
CA VAL A 54 13.54 1.34 -2.65
C VAL A 54 14.36 0.50 -3.63
N ALA A 55 14.12 -0.81 -3.68
CA ALA A 55 14.83 -1.71 -4.59
C ALA A 55 14.55 -1.44 -6.07
N ASN A 56 13.43 -0.77 -6.38
CA ASN A 56 13.01 -0.43 -7.74
C ASN A 56 13.12 1.07 -8.05
N GLY A 57 14.03 1.79 -7.38
CA GLY A 57 14.35 3.18 -7.72
C GLY A 57 13.36 4.23 -7.19
N GLY A 58 12.60 3.91 -6.15
CA GLY A 58 11.63 4.81 -5.54
C GLY A 58 10.24 4.73 -6.18
N ILE A 59 9.94 3.64 -6.89
CA ILE A 59 8.66 3.40 -7.57
C ILE A 59 8.13 2.05 -7.15
N MET A 60 6.82 1.96 -6.85
CA MET A 60 6.14 0.69 -6.59
C MET A 60 5.86 -0.02 -7.92
N PRO A 61 6.45 -1.20 -8.19
CA PRO A 61 6.20 -1.91 -9.43
C PRO A 61 4.84 -2.62 -9.42
N ALA A 62 4.15 -2.59 -10.55
CA ALA A 62 2.98 -3.42 -10.81
C ALA A 62 3.25 -4.38 -11.98
N ALA A 63 2.82 -5.64 -11.82
CA ALA A 63 2.98 -6.65 -12.84
C ALA A 63 2.13 -6.34 -14.08
N PRO A 64 2.70 -6.40 -15.31
CA PRO A 64 1.97 -6.08 -16.54
C PRO A 64 0.70 -6.91 -16.71
N ASP A 65 0.76 -8.20 -16.38
CA ASP A 65 -0.38 -9.13 -16.49
C ASP A 65 -1.52 -8.79 -15.51
N ALA A 66 -1.18 -8.28 -14.34
CA ALA A 66 -2.14 -7.90 -13.30
C ALA A 66 -2.81 -6.55 -13.60
N VAL A 67 -2.10 -5.65 -14.28
CA VAL A 67 -2.67 -4.40 -14.78
C VAL A 67 -3.53 -4.65 -16.03
N ALA A 68 -3.12 -5.59 -16.90
CA ALA A 68 -3.86 -5.95 -18.11
C ALA A 68 -5.25 -6.55 -17.81
N THR A 69 -5.38 -7.34 -16.73
CA THR A 69 -6.68 -7.85 -16.27
C THR A 69 -7.62 -6.77 -15.74
N LEU A 70 -7.09 -5.60 -15.37
CA LEU A 70 -7.85 -4.44 -14.89
C LEU A 70 -8.04 -3.35 -15.96
N ALA A 71 -7.43 -3.49 -17.13
CA ALA A 71 -7.48 -2.51 -18.22
C ALA A 71 -8.91 -2.09 -18.66
N PRO A 72 -9.94 -2.97 -18.66
CA PRO A 72 -11.32 -2.55 -18.96
C PRO A 72 -11.92 -1.60 -17.91
N VAL A 73 -11.33 -1.53 -16.71
CA VAL A 73 -11.79 -0.75 -15.55
C VAL A 73 -10.88 0.48 -15.33
N SER A 74 -9.67 0.50 -15.93
CA SER A 74 -8.63 1.48 -15.60
C SER A 74 -8.65 2.77 -16.42
N GLU A 75 -9.56 2.94 -17.39
CA GLU A 75 -9.71 4.23 -18.10
C GLU A 75 -10.06 5.40 -17.15
N ALA A 76 -10.50 5.09 -15.91
CA ALA A 76 -10.84 6.06 -14.88
C ALA A 76 -9.90 6.10 -13.64
N GLY A 77 -8.88 5.24 -13.54
CA GLY A 77 -8.37 4.84 -12.22
C GLY A 77 -6.90 5.16 -11.92
N PHE A 78 -6.67 6.20 -11.11
CA PHE A 78 -5.38 6.55 -10.49
C PHE A 78 -4.56 5.34 -9.99
N SER A 79 -3.41 5.05 -10.62
CA SER A 79 -2.45 4.07 -10.10
C SER A 79 -1.37 4.74 -9.23
N ASN A 80 -1.07 4.16 -8.07
CA ASN A 80 0.12 4.50 -7.26
C ASN A 80 1.37 3.71 -7.71
N SER A 81 1.23 2.89 -8.74
CA SER A 81 2.23 1.90 -9.14
C SER A 81 2.52 2.05 -10.63
N ALA A 82 3.77 1.83 -11.03
CA ALA A 82 4.20 1.89 -12.42
C ALA A 82 4.38 0.47 -12.97
N VAL A 83 3.94 0.24 -14.20
CA VAL A 83 4.14 -1.04 -14.89
C VAL A 83 5.64 -1.26 -15.11
N MET A 84 6.17 -2.39 -14.62
CA MET A 84 7.58 -2.75 -14.76
C MET A 84 7.69 -4.24 -15.08
N ALA A 85 8.44 -4.57 -16.14
CA ALA A 85 8.52 -5.94 -16.66
C ALA A 85 9.38 -6.88 -15.78
N ASP A 86 10.47 -6.37 -15.21
CA ASP A 86 11.39 -7.15 -14.38
C ASP A 86 11.72 -6.44 -13.06
N PRO A 87 10.80 -6.47 -12.09
CA PRO A 87 11.01 -5.77 -10.82
C PRO A 87 11.82 -6.60 -9.82
N ALA A 88 12.73 -5.93 -9.11
CA ALA A 88 13.40 -6.50 -7.95
C ALA A 88 12.38 -6.78 -6.83
N LEU A 89 12.59 -7.87 -6.07
CA LEU A 89 11.71 -8.31 -4.99
C LEU A 89 10.26 -8.54 -5.44
N ARG A 90 10.06 -9.13 -6.63
CA ARG A 90 8.75 -9.39 -7.26
C ARG A 90 7.61 -9.87 -6.31
N PRO A 91 7.82 -10.76 -5.32
CA PRO A 91 6.75 -11.14 -4.38
C PRO A 91 6.22 -9.99 -3.50
N LEU A 92 7.03 -8.94 -3.29
CA LEU A 92 6.70 -7.76 -2.50
C LEU A 92 6.11 -6.62 -3.34
N THR A 93 6.06 -6.80 -4.67
CA THR A 93 5.47 -5.84 -5.61
C THR A 93 3.98 -6.12 -5.83
N ASP A 94 3.29 -5.22 -6.52
CA ASP A 94 1.87 -5.37 -6.84
C ASP A 94 1.70 -6.45 -7.92
N LEU A 95 1.52 -7.69 -7.48
CA LEU A 95 1.47 -8.87 -8.33
C LEU A 95 0.05 -9.42 -8.51
N PHE A 96 -0.81 -9.22 -7.51
CA PHE A 96 -2.14 -9.84 -7.47
C PHE A 96 -3.20 -8.84 -7.90
N ALA A 97 -4.05 -9.21 -8.86
CA ALA A 97 -5.21 -8.40 -9.24
C ALA A 97 -6.45 -8.85 -8.44
N LEU A 98 -7.19 -7.89 -7.89
CA LEU A 98 -8.52 -8.17 -7.37
C LEU A 98 -9.48 -8.51 -8.53
N PRO A 99 -10.49 -9.37 -8.29
CA PRO A 99 -11.47 -9.70 -9.31
C PRO A 99 -12.20 -8.44 -9.82
N ALA A 100 -12.39 -8.35 -11.14
CA ALA A 100 -13.00 -7.18 -11.79
C ALA A 100 -14.47 -6.89 -11.37
N TRP A 101 -15.15 -7.86 -10.74
CA TRP A 101 -16.51 -7.68 -10.23
C TRP A 101 -16.56 -6.93 -8.88
N LEU A 102 -15.42 -6.73 -8.23
CA LEU A 102 -15.33 -5.99 -6.98
C LEU A 102 -15.27 -4.49 -7.27
N PRO A 103 -16.05 -3.63 -6.58
CA PRO A 103 -15.85 -2.19 -6.67
C PRO A 103 -14.43 -1.83 -6.27
N PHE A 104 -13.79 -0.93 -7.01
CA PHE A 104 -12.39 -0.53 -6.83
C PHE A 104 -11.37 -1.66 -7.02
N ALA A 105 -11.65 -2.61 -7.92
CA ALA A 105 -10.68 -3.64 -8.32
C ALA A 105 -9.31 -3.01 -8.64
N ASN A 106 -8.28 -3.47 -7.93
CA ASN A 106 -6.93 -2.93 -8.00
C ASN A 106 -5.90 -4.05 -7.88
N VAL A 107 -4.64 -3.71 -8.13
CA VAL A 107 -3.50 -4.60 -7.88
C VAL A 107 -3.03 -4.43 -6.43
N PHE A 108 -2.53 -5.49 -5.82
CA PHE A 108 -2.01 -5.49 -4.45
C PHE A 108 -0.83 -6.45 -4.26
N SER A 109 -0.04 -6.21 -3.21
CA SER A 109 1.15 -6.99 -2.83
C SER A 109 0.91 -7.87 -1.58
N ILE A 110 1.89 -8.72 -1.24
CA ILE A 110 1.90 -9.42 0.06
C ILE A 110 1.95 -8.42 1.24
N GLY A 111 2.66 -7.31 1.07
CA GLY A 111 2.73 -6.25 2.08
C GLY A 111 1.36 -5.63 2.36
N ASP A 112 0.53 -5.43 1.33
CA ASP A 112 -0.83 -4.91 1.48
C ASP A 112 -1.75 -5.88 2.22
N VAL A 113 -1.61 -7.19 1.98
CA VAL A 113 -2.36 -8.22 2.73
C VAL A 113 -2.02 -8.16 4.22
N MET A 114 -0.74 -8.00 4.55
CA MET A 114 -0.29 -7.88 5.94
C MET A 114 -0.78 -6.59 6.58
N ILE A 115 -0.70 -5.46 5.87
CA ILE A 115 -1.27 -4.19 6.34
C ILE A 115 -2.77 -4.32 6.59
N GLY A 116 -3.52 -4.88 5.64
CA GLY A 116 -4.97 -5.08 5.76
C GLY A 116 -5.33 -5.96 6.96
N LEU A 117 -4.67 -7.10 7.12
CA LEU A 117 -4.89 -7.98 8.27
C LEU A 117 -4.51 -7.30 9.59
N GLY A 118 -3.41 -6.56 9.62
CA GLY A 118 -2.98 -5.79 10.79
C GLY A 118 -4.01 -4.74 11.20
N VAL A 119 -4.58 -4.01 10.24
CA VAL A 119 -5.67 -3.05 10.46
C VAL A 119 -6.91 -3.74 11.01
N VAL A 120 -7.32 -4.89 10.46
CA VAL A 120 -8.45 -5.68 10.99
C VAL A 120 -8.22 -6.05 12.46
N VAL A 121 -7.00 -6.46 12.83
CA VAL A 121 -6.66 -6.77 14.22
C VAL A 121 -6.72 -5.53 15.11
N VAL A 122 -6.19 -4.38 14.66
CA VAL A 122 -6.27 -3.10 15.39
C VAL A 122 -7.74 -2.74 15.67
N LEU A 123 -8.58 -2.81 14.64
CA LEU A 123 -10.01 -2.50 14.73
C LEU A 123 -10.72 -3.45 15.68
N ALA A 124 -10.54 -4.76 15.52
CA ALA A 124 -11.15 -5.77 16.38
C ALA A 124 -10.71 -5.62 17.85
N ALA A 125 -9.43 -5.35 18.10
CA ALA A 125 -8.91 -5.11 19.44
C ALA A 125 -9.43 -3.79 20.04
N GLY A 126 -9.61 -2.75 19.22
CA GLY A 126 -10.22 -1.48 19.62
C GLY A 126 -11.70 -1.62 19.99
N MET A 127 -12.48 -2.33 19.18
CA MET A 127 -13.91 -2.59 19.43
C MET A 127 -14.13 -3.42 20.70
N ARG A 128 -13.24 -4.38 20.98
CA ARG A 128 -13.29 -5.18 22.22
C ARG A 128 -12.93 -4.40 23.48
N ARG A 129 -12.36 -3.20 23.36
CA ARG A 129 -11.97 -2.33 24.49
C ARG A 129 -13.08 -1.40 24.98
N GLN A 130 -14.33 -1.55 24.52
CA GLN A 130 -15.49 -0.93 25.17
C GLN A 130 -16.36 -1.98 25.87
N PRO A 131 -16.54 -1.83 27.20
CA PRO A 131 -17.73 -1.14 27.65
C PRO A 131 -17.42 -0.08 28.71
N VAL A 132 -17.79 1.19 28.45
CA VAL A 132 -18.17 2.09 29.54
C VAL A 132 -19.69 2.23 29.47
N ALA A 133 -20.36 1.30 30.14
CA ALA A 133 -21.72 1.51 30.59
C ALA A 133 -21.69 2.49 31.78
N GLY A 134 -22.41 3.61 31.66
CA GLY A 134 -22.90 4.39 32.79
C GLY A 134 -21.92 5.35 33.45
N ALA A 135 -21.89 6.59 32.96
CA ALA A 135 -21.82 7.73 33.88
C ALA A 135 -23.27 8.03 34.30
N ARG A 136 -23.60 7.65 35.53
CA ARG A 136 -24.74 8.16 36.29
C ARG A 136 -24.43 9.57 36.78
#